data_AF-F7YYS0-F1
#
_entry.id   AF-F7YYS0-F1
#
_cell.length_a   1.000
_cell.length_b   1.000
_cell.length_c   1.000
_cell.angle_alpha   90.00
_cell.angle_beta   90.00
_cell.angle_gamma   90.00
#
_symmetry.space_group_name_H-M   'P 1'
#
loop_
_entity.id
_entity.type
_entity.pdbx_description
1 polymer ?
#
loop_
_entity_poly.entity_id
_entity_poly.type
_entity_poly.pdbx_seq_one_letter_code
_entity_poly.pdbx_strand_id
1 'polypeptide(L)'
;MVVIPAIDIMDGKCVRLEKGDFSKVEVFQDDPAKQVLMFQELGFEIVHVVDLDAAKTGKLVNFEIIKKIRKETFIKIQYGGGVRSEEVVKKLLDIGVDFVILGTAIFRNQKFVEKVIGDFGADLFVACIDFMDNQVRLSGWQEQSFLTVEEAVEKVKTLGFKRLLYTDISSDGTLSGHDVNLALKMRKLFGGFLISSGGINSDRNIQKLQEVGVDGVVVGKAIYLSKIDLKRWSKR
;
A
#
# COMPACT_ATOMS: atom_id res chain seq x y z
N MET A 1 7.08 12.37 9.25
CA MET A 1 6.32 11.16 8.87
C MET A 1 5.29 11.56 7.84
N VAL A 2 5.24 10.84 6.74
CA VAL A 2 4.36 11.09 5.59
C VAL A 2 3.02 10.40 5.81
N VAL A 3 1.90 11.12 5.64
CA VAL A 3 0.58 10.49 5.60
C VAL A 3 0.19 10.26 4.14
N ILE A 4 -0.14 9.02 3.81
CA ILE A 4 -0.38 8.56 2.44
C ILE A 4 -1.87 8.18 2.35
N PRO A 5 -2.74 9.03 1.79
CA PRO A 5 -4.13 8.67 1.55
C PRO A 5 -4.21 7.47 0.59
N ALA A 6 -5.15 6.58 0.85
CA ALA A 6 -5.36 5.40 0.00
C ALA A 6 -6.67 5.46 -0.78
N ILE A 7 -6.63 4.92 -1.99
CA ILE A 7 -7.80 4.51 -2.78
C ILE A 7 -7.67 3.03 -3.14
N ASP A 8 -8.79 2.31 -3.08
CA ASP A 8 -8.88 0.97 -3.65
C ASP A 8 -9.78 1.09 -4.89
N ILE A 9 -9.36 0.52 -6.02
CA ILE A 9 -10.08 0.57 -7.29
C ILE A 9 -10.68 -0.80 -7.58
N MET A 10 -12.00 -0.83 -7.81
CA MET A 10 -12.72 -2.01 -8.26
C MET A 10 -13.86 -1.58 -9.20
N ASP A 11 -14.04 -2.30 -10.31
CA ASP A 11 -15.03 -1.98 -11.36
C ASP A 11 -14.93 -0.51 -11.81
N GLY A 12 -13.70 0.00 -11.87
CA GLY A 12 -13.37 1.36 -12.28
C GLY A 12 -13.72 2.48 -11.27
N LYS A 13 -14.12 2.13 -10.04
CA LYS A 13 -14.55 3.08 -9.00
C LYS A 13 -13.67 2.99 -7.76
N CYS A 14 -13.64 4.06 -6.96
CA CYS A 14 -13.06 4.02 -5.62
C CYS A 14 -14.01 3.32 -4.64
N VAL A 15 -13.54 2.22 -4.06
CA VAL A 15 -14.29 1.40 -3.13
C VAL A 15 -13.57 1.25 -1.80
N ARG A 16 -14.27 0.72 -0.80
CA ARG A 16 -13.67 0.07 0.36
C ARG A 16 -14.33 -1.27 0.63
N LEU A 17 -13.49 -2.22 1.04
CA LEU A 17 -13.92 -3.52 1.52
C LEU A 17 -13.96 -3.51 3.05
N GLU A 18 -14.99 -4.11 3.65
CA GLU A 18 -14.95 -4.42 5.08
C GLU A 18 -14.01 -5.60 5.31
N LYS A 19 -12.84 -5.38 5.94
CA LYS A 19 -11.82 -6.43 6.21
C LYS A 19 -11.37 -7.21 4.96
N GLY A 20 -11.31 -6.56 3.80
CA GLY A 20 -10.94 -7.23 2.54
C GLY A 20 -12.01 -8.16 1.96
N ASP A 21 -13.23 -8.14 2.49
CA ASP A 21 -14.34 -8.95 1.98
C ASP A 21 -14.95 -8.33 0.71
N PHE A 22 -14.74 -8.99 -0.43
CA PHE A 22 -15.27 -8.59 -1.74
C PHE A 22 -16.81 -8.63 -1.84
N SER A 23 -17.51 -9.25 -0.89
CA SER A 23 -18.97 -9.22 -0.82
C SER A 23 -19.52 -7.96 -0.13
N LYS A 24 -18.66 -7.22 0.58
CA LYS A 24 -19.02 -6.05 1.39
C LYS A 24 -18.32 -4.80 0.88
N VAL A 25 -18.80 -4.34 -0.28
CA VAL A 25 -18.21 -3.23 -1.03
C VAL A 25 -19.04 -1.98 -0.82
N GLU A 26 -18.37 -0.90 -0.42
CA GLU A 26 -18.97 0.44 -0.39
C GLU A 26 -18.23 1.33 -1.41
N VAL A 27 -18.99 2.02 -2.26
CA VAL A 27 -18.46 2.96 -3.25
C VAL A 27 -18.38 4.35 -2.63
N PHE A 28 -17.20 4.97 -2.67
CA PHE A 28 -16.97 6.30 -2.10
C PHE A 28 -16.81 7.39 -3.17
N GLN A 29 -16.32 7.02 -4.35
CA GLN A 29 -16.16 7.94 -5.47
C GLN A 29 -16.21 7.17 -6.78
N ASP A 30 -17.00 7.65 -7.75
CA ASP A 30 -17.16 6.99 -9.04
C ASP A 30 -15.97 7.23 -9.99
N ASP A 31 -15.20 8.30 -9.78
CA ASP A 31 -14.04 8.66 -10.60
C ASP A 31 -12.74 8.67 -9.76
N PRO A 32 -11.90 7.63 -9.86
CA PRO A 32 -10.64 7.57 -9.15
C PRO A 32 -9.69 8.74 -9.42
N ALA A 33 -9.68 9.29 -10.64
CA ALA A 33 -8.83 10.44 -10.95
C ALA A 33 -9.26 11.70 -10.21
N LYS A 34 -10.58 11.92 -10.05
CA LYS A 34 -11.10 13.01 -9.21
C LYS A 34 -10.72 12.81 -7.74
N GLN A 35 -10.80 11.59 -7.22
CA GLN A 35 -10.41 11.32 -5.83
C GLN A 35 -8.94 11.65 -5.58
N VAL A 36 -8.05 11.26 -6.49
CA VAL A 36 -6.62 11.54 -6.39
C VAL A 36 -6.34 13.04 -6.53
N LEU A 37 -7.02 13.72 -7.45
CA LEU A 37 -6.91 15.17 -7.61
C LEU A 37 -7.30 15.91 -6.32
N MET A 38 -8.37 15.49 -5.63
CA MET A 38 -8.75 16.06 -4.34
C MET A 38 -7.65 15.90 -3.28
N PHE A 39 -6.97 14.75 -3.23
CA PHE A 39 -5.84 14.58 -2.31
C PHE A 39 -4.66 15.49 -2.67
N GLN A 40 -4.36 15.64 -3.96
CA GLN A 40 -3.34 16.58 -4.40
C GLN A 40 -3.68 18.03 -4.04
N GLU A 41 -4.92 18.48 -4.26
CA GLU A 41 -5.36 19.84 -3.94
C GLU A 41 -5.31 20.14 -2.44
N LEU A 42 -5.46 19.11 -1.60
CA LEU A 42 -5.23 19.24 -0.15
C LEU A 42 -3.74 19.39 0.19
N GLY A 43 -2.85 18.88 -0.65
CA GLY A 43 -1.39 19.01 -0.53
C GLY A 43 -0.63 17.70 -0.41
N PHE A 44 -1.31 16.54 -0.40
CA PHE A 44 -0.64 15.26 -0.23
C PHE A 44 0.36 14.98 -1.37
N GLU A 45 1.55 14.50 -1.02
CA GLU A 45 2.63 14.26 -1.98
C GLU A 45 2.61 12.86 -2.61
N ILE A 46 2.00 11.89 -1.92
CA ILE A 46 1.94 10.49 -2.33
C ILE A 46 0.51 9.98 -2.13
N VAL A 47 -0.01 9.24 -3.10
CA VAL A 47 -1.24 8.45 -2.96
C VAL A 47 -0.93 6.96 -3.07
N HIS A 48 -1.57 6.17 -2.21
CA HIS A 48 -1.54 4.71 -2.27
C HIS A 48 -2.73 4.21 -3.08
N VAL A 49 -2.47 3.49 -4.16
CA VAL A 49 -3.50 2.98 -5.08
C VAL A 49 -3.43 1.46 -5.10
N VAL A 50 -4.53 0.80 -4.71
CA VAL A 50 -4.67 -0.66 -4.83
C VAL A 50 -5.68 -0.98 -5.93
N ASP A 51 -5.24 -1.59 -7.03
CA ASP A 51 -6.12 -2.17 -8.04
C ASP A 51 -6.56 -3.57 -7.60
N LEU A 52 -7.77 -3.66 -7.03
CA LEU A 52 -8.31 -4.91 -6.50
C LEU A 52 -8.64 -5.91 -7.60
N ASP A 53 -9.09 -5.42 -8.76
CA ASP A 53 -9.37 -6.27 -9.91
C ASP A 53 -8.07 -6.87 -10.47
N ALA A 54 -7.00 -6.08 -10.54
CA ALA A 54 -5.69 -6.59 -10.94
C ALA A 54 -5.10 -7.53 -9.89
N ALA A 55 -5.28 -7.24 -8.59
CA ALA A 55 -4.87 -8.15 -7.53
C ALA A 55 -5.52 -9.54 -7.69
N LYS A 56 -6.82 -9.57 -7.97
CA LYS A 56 -7.62 -10.78 -8.18
C LYS A 56 -7.27 -11.49 -9.49
N THR A 57 -7.28 -10.79 -10.61
CA THR A 57 -7.14 -11.40 -11.96
C THR A 57 -5.69 -11.58 -12.41
N GLY A 58 -4.75 -10.82 -11.84
CA GLY A 58 -3.38 -10.73 -12.31
C GLY A 58 -3.21 -9.92 -13.61
N LYS A 59 -4.26 -9.22 -14.06
CA LYS A 59 -4.26 -8.40 -15.28
C LYS A 59 -4.54 -6.95 -14.90
N LEU A 60 -3.87 -5.99 -15.53
CA LEU A 60 -4.08 -4.56 -15.29
C LEU A 60 -5.39 -4.08 -15.95
N VAL A 61 -6.55 -4.50 -15.43
CA VAL A 61 -7.84 -4.15 -16.02
C VAL A 61 -8.16 -2.66 -15.86
N ASN A 62 -7.69 -2.03 -14.78
CA ASN A 62 -7.87 -0.59 -14.54
C ASN A 62 -6.70 0.26 -15.07
N PHE A 63 -5.87 -0.26 -15.99
CA PHE A 63 -4.67 0.43 -16.48
C PHE A 63 -4.95 1.82 -17.08
N GLU A 64 -6.02 1.97 -17.86
CA GLU A 64 -6.39 3.26 -18.44
C GLU A 64 -6.84 4.28 -17.38
N ILE A 65 -7.35 3.82 -16.24
CA ILE A 65 -7.67 4.69 -15.09
C ILE A 65 -6.37 5.17 -14.43
N ILE A 66 -5.36 4.31 -14.27
CA ILE A 66 -4.06 4.72 -13.72
C ILE A 66 -3.38 5.74 -14.64
N LYS A 67 -3.44 5.54 -15.96
CA LYS A 67 -2.99 6.54 -16.94
C LYS A 67 -3.74 7.86 -16.80
N LYS A 68 -5.06 7.83 -16.60
CA LYS A 68 -5.87 9.03 -16.40
C LYS A 68 -5.43 9.76 -15.13
N ILE A 69 -5.26 9.05 -14.01
CA ILE A 69 -4.75 9.61 -12.74
C ILE A 69 -3.41 10.32 -12.98
N ARG A 70 -2.45 9.67 -13.68
CA ARG A 70 -1.17 10.30 -13.97
C ARG A 70 -1.32 11.57 -14.82
N LYS A 71 -2.19 11.56 -15.84
CA LYS A 71 -2.37 12.72 -16.73
C LYS A 71 -2.99 13.92 -16.03
N GLU A 72 -3.85 13.67 -15.05
CA GLU A 72 -4.61 14.71 -14.35
C GLU A 72 -3.93 15.21 -13.06
N THR A 73 -2.88 14.53 -12.59
CA THR A 73 -2.24 14.81 -11.30
C THR A 73 -0.71 14.72 -11.39
N PHE A 74 -0.02 15.38 -10.48
CA PHE A 74 1.44 15.35 -10.24
C PHE A 74 1.81 14.66 -8.93
N ILE A 75 0.84 14.31 -8.08
CA ILE A 75 1.04 13.50 -6.87
C ILE A 75 1.74 12.18 -7.21
N LYS A 76 2.65 11.73 -6.34
CA LYS A 76 3.37 10.47 -6.56
C LYS A 76 2.42 9.29 -6.36
N ILE A 77 2.49 8.30 -7.24
CA ILE A 77 1.63 7.12 -7.21
C ILE A 77 2.41 5.94 -6.67
N GLN A 78 1.99 5.43 -5.52
CA GLN A 78 2.39 4.12 -5.01
C GLN A 78 1.33 3.09 -5.40
N TYR A 79 1.61 2.23 -6.36
CA TYR A 79 0.66 1.31 -6.97
C TYR A 79 0.86 -0.14 -6.51
N GLY A 80 -0.22 -0.79 -6.09
CA GLY A 80 -0.30 -2.23 -5.84
C GLY A 80 -1.46 -2.88 -6.59
N GLY A 81 -1.31 -4.17 -6.92
CA GLY A 81 -2.35 -4.96 -7.59
C GLY A 81 -1.87 -5.60 -8.90
N GLY A 82 -1.79 -6.94 -8.92
CA GLY A 82 -1.57 -7.70 -10.15
C GLY A 82 -0.16 -7.65 -10.75
N VAL A 83 0.84 -7.15 -10.02
CA VAL A 83 2.23 -7.06 -10.49
C VAL A 83 2.91 -8.44 -10.47
N ARG A 84 2.82 -9.16 -11.59
CA ARG A 84 3.27 -10.57 -11.70
C ARG A 84 4.35 -10.81 -12.78
N SER A 85 4.70 -9.78 -13.56
CA SER A 85 5.72 -9.88 -14.60
C SER A 85 6.47 -8.57 -14.79
N GLU A 86 7.64 -8.66 -15.40
CA GLU A 86 8.48 -7.50 -15.71
C GLU A 86 7.79 -6.54 -16.69
N GLU A 87 7.06 -7.11 -17.65
CA GLU A 87 6.27 -6.34 -18.61
C GLU A 87 5.20 -5.49 -17.94
N VAL A 88 4.59 -5.99 -16.86
CA VAL A 88 3.65 -5.23 -16.03
C VAL A 88 4.37 -4.10 -15.28
N VAL A 89 5.53 -4.40 -14.67
CA VAL A 89 6.36 -3.37 -14.01
C VAL A 89 6.73 -2.27 -14.99
N LYS A 90 7.26 -2.63 -16.16
CA LYS A 90 7.65 -1.68 -17.20
C LYS A 90 6.47 -0.81 -17.64
N LYS A 91 5.30 -1.41 -17.90
CA LYS A 91 4.09 -0.65 -18.28
C LYS A 91 3.68 0.39 -17.24
N LEU A 92 3.76 0.05 -15.96
CA LEU A 92 3.43 0.96 -14.86
C LEU A 92 4.45 2.11 -14.76
N LEU A 93 5.74 1.79 -14.83
CA LEU A 93 6.80 2.79 -14.78
C LEU A 93 6.78 3.71 -16.02
N ASP A 94 6.54 3.18 -17.22
CA ASP A 94 6.45 3.94 -18.47
C ASP A 94 5.34 5.01 -18.43
N ILE A 95 4.25 4.75 -17.67
CA ILE A 95 3.17 5.71 -17.47
C ILE A 95 3.38 6.60 -16.24
N GLY A 96 4.57 6.59 -15.63
CA GLY A 96 4.91 7.48 -14.51
C GLY A 96 4.32 7.09 -13.15
N VAL A 97 4.11 5.79 -12.90
CA VAL A 97 3.95 5.29 -11.53
C VAL A 97 5.30 5.40 -10.81
N ASP A 98 5.30 6.06 -9.65
CA ASP A 98 6.52 6.38 -8.91
C ASP A 98 7.04 5.20 -8.07
N PHE A 99 6.13 4.41 -7.49
CA PHE A 99 6.49 3.25 -6.68
C PHE A 99 5.61 2.05 -7.02
N VAL A 100 6.22 0.92 -7.34
CA VAL A 100 5.53 -0.34 -7.60
C VAL A 100 5.61 -1.24 -6.36
N ILE A 101 4.46 -1.66 -5.86
CA ILE A 101 4.36 -2.54 -4.70
C ILE A 101 4.50 -4.00 -5.13
N LEU A 102 5.43 -4.70 -4.48
CA LEU A 102 5.61 -6.15 -4.61
C LEU A 102 5.31 -6.82 -3.27
N GLY A 103 4.28 -7.67 -3.23
CA GLY A 103 3.93 -8.45 -2.05
C GLY A 103 4.19 -9.94 -2.28
N THR A 104 3.17 -10.67 -2.71
CA THR A 104 3.21 -12.12 -2.94
C THR A 104 4.39 -12.60 -3.81
N ALA A 105 4.82 -11.79 -4.79
CA ALA A 105 5.95 -12.11 -5.65
C ALA A 105 7.27 -12.32 -4.88
N ILE A 106 7.48 -11.61 -3.77
CA ILE A 106 8.67 -11.72 -2.91
C ILE A 106 8.87 -13.15 -2.41
N PHE A 107 7.77 -13.82 -2.08
CA PHE A 107 7.78 -15.13 -1.45
C PHE A 107 7.59 -16.28 -2.44
N ARG A 108 7.02 -16.01 -3.62
CA ARG A 108 6.72 -17.04 -4.63
C ARG A 108 7.63 -17.03 -5.84
N ASN A 109 8.21 -15.90 -6.20
CA ASN A 109 9.00 -15.75 -7.41
C ASN A 109 10.16 -14.78 -7.18
N GLN A 110 11.13 -15.23 -6.37
CA GLN A 110 12.32 -14.47 -6.03
C GLN A 110 13.10 -14.02 -7.27
N LYS A 111 13.27 -14.90 -8.26
CA LYS A 111 14.01 -14.58 -9.51
C LYS A 111 13.39 -13.40 -10.26
N PHE A 112 12.06 -13.33 -10.32
CA PHE A 112 11.37 -12.18 -10.91
C PHE A 112 11.67 -10.90 -10.12
N VAL A 113 11.61 -10.95 -8.79
CA VAL A 113 11.88 -9.78 -7.95
C VAL A 113 13.33 -9.29 -8.07
N GLU A 114 14.30 -10.21 -8.03
CA GLU A 114 15.71 -9.90 -8.25
C GLU A 114 15.94 -9.25 -9.62
N LYS A 115 15.30 -9.79 -10.66
CA LYS A 115 15.39 -9.25 -12.02
C LYS A 115 14.88 -7.81 -12.09
N VAL A 116 13.66 -7.54 -11.64
CA VAL A 116 13.09 -6.17 -11.74
C VAL A 116 13.81 -5.16 -10.85
N ILE A 117 14.29 -5.58 -9.67
CA ILE A 117 15.11 -4.71 -8.83
C ILE A 117 16.46 -4.42 -9.51
N GLY A 118 17.07 -5.41 -10.15
CA GLY A 118 18.33 -5.24 -10.90
C GLY A 118 18.17 -4.33 -12.11
N ASP A 119 17.08 -4.48 -12.87
CA ASP A 119 16.85 -3.75 -14.12
C ASP A 119 16.39 -2.30 -13.90
N PHE A 120 15.54 -2.05 -12.89
CA PHE A 120 14.92 -0.74 -12.67
C PHE A 120 15.46 0.00 -11.42
N GLY A 121 16.16 -0.70 -10.53
CA GLY A 121 16.67 -0.15 -9.28
C GLY A 121 15.68 -0.24 -8.11
N ALA A 122 16.20 -0.57 -6.92
CA ALA A 122 15.39 -0.79 -5.71
C ALA A 122 14.58 0.44 -5.24
N ASP A 123 14.96 1.66 -5.65
CA ASP A 123 14.29 2.89 -5.25
C ASP A 123 12.88 3.05 -5.81
N LEU A 124 12.52 2.30 -6.86
CA LEU A 124 11.20 2.35 -7.49
C LEU A 124 10.23 1.31 -6.90
N PHE A 125 10.66 0.52 -5.91
CA PHE A 125 9.86 -0.57 -5.36
C PHE A 125 9.58 -0.42 -3.87
N VAL A 126 8.42 -0.94 -3.47
CA VAL A 126 7.99 -1.05 -2.08
C VAL A 126 7.65 -2.51 -1.81
N ALA A 127 8.33 -3.12 -0.85
CA ALA A 127 7.93 -4.45 -0.40
C ALA A 127 6.64 -4.36 0.41
N CYS A 128 5.74 -5.31 0.25
CA CYS A 128 4.53 -5.43 1.04
C CYS A 128 4.51 -6.73 1.83
N ILE A 129 4.35 -6.63 3.14
CA ILE A 129 4.13 -7.78 4.03
C ILE A 129 2.79 -7.59 4.72
N ASP A 130 1.82 -8.39 4.33
CA ASP A 130 0.54 -8.46 5.03
C ASP A 130 0.56 -9.68 5.96
N PHE A 131 0.07 -9.53 7.18
CA PHE A 131 0.00 -10.63 8.13
C PHE A 131 -1.29 -10.59 8.94
N MET A 132 -1.65 -11.77 9.44
CA MET A 132 -2.74 -11.98 10.38
C MET A 132 -2.27 -13.04 11.38
N ASP A 133 -2.49 -12.82 12.67
CA ASP A 133 -2.05 -13.71 13.75
C ASP A 133 -0.54 -14.03 13.68
N ASN A 134 0.28 -13.00 13.42
CA ASN A 134 1.75 -13.08 13.28
C ASN A 134 2.24 -14.00 12.15
N GLN A 135 1.39 -14.28 11.15
CA GLN A 135 1.73 -15.08 9.98
C GLN A 135 1.45 -14.35 8.69
N VAL A 136 2.39 -14.44 7.74
CA VAL A 136 2.26 -13.76 6.45
C VAL A 136 1.12 -14.34 5.64
N ARG A 137 0.34 -13.46 5.04
CA ARG A 137 -0.76 -13.75 4.12
C ARG A 137 -0.37 -13.37 2.70
N LEU A 138 -0.69 -14.24 1.76
CA LEU A 138 -0.35 -14.12 0.34
C LEU A 138 -1.63 -14.09 -0.50
N SER A 139 -1.49 -13.81 -1.80
CA SER A 139 -2.58 -13.91 -2.79
C SER A 139 -3.80 -13.07 -2.43
N GLY A 140 -3.61 -11.82 -2.00
CA GLY A 140 -4.72 -10.94 -1.57
C GLY A 140 -5.43 -11.45 -0.32
N TRP A 141 -4.65 -11.95 0.65
CA TRP A 141 -5.07 -12.46 1.95
C TRP A 141 -5.76 -13.83 1.96
N GLN A 142 -5.91 -14.46 0.80
CA GLN A 142 -6.59 -15.74 0.65
C GLN A 142 -5.75 -16.94 1.08
N GLU A 143 -4.43 -16.76 1.18
CA GLU A 143 -3.50 -17.85 1.45
C GLU A 143 -2.64 -17.57 2.67
N GLN A 144 -2.64 -18.51 3.60
CA GLN A 144 -1.76 -18.53 4.74
C GLN A 144 -0.42 -19.16 4.35
N SER A 145 0.67 -18.45 4.64
CA SER A 145 2.01 -19.01 4.57
C SER A 145 2.47 -19.46 5.96
N PHE A 146 3.54 -20.25 5.99
CA PHE A 146 4.22 -20.63 7.24
C PHE A 146 5.31 -19.63 7.65
N LEU A 147 5.45 -18.51 6.93
CA LEU A 147 6.48 -17.51 7.21
C LEU A 147 6.07 -16.61 8.38
N THR A 148 7.00 -16.45 9.31
CA THR A 148 6.93 -15.44 10.36
C THR A 148 7.21 -14.05 9.79
N VAL A 149 6.83 -13.01 10.55
CA VAL A 149 7.11 -11.61 10.19
C VAL A 149 8.63 -11.37 10.08
N GLU A 150 9.42 -11.95 10.99
CA GLU A 150 10.87 -11.84 11.03
C GLU A 150 11.52 -12.40 9.76
N GLU A 151 11.15 -13.63 9.37
CA GLU A 151 11.66 -14.27 8.14
C GLU A 151 11.29 -13.46 6.90
N ALA A 152 10.07 -12.92 6.89
CA ALA A 152 9.60 -12.11 5.77
C ALA A 152 10.37 -10.79 5.64
N VAL A 153 10.63 -10.10 6.75
CA VAL A 153 11.43 -8.87 6.74
C VAL A 153 12.88 -9.15 6.34
N GLU A 154 13.47 -10.27 6.80
CA GLU A 154 14.82 -10.64 6.39
C GLU A 154 14.90 -10.92 4.88
N LYS A 155 13.85 -11.53 4.30
CA LYS A 155 13.75 -11.72 2.86
C LYS A 155 13.72 -10.39 2.11
N VAL A 156 12.93 -9.44 2.59
CA VAL A 156 12.84 -8.08 2.03
C VAL A 156 14.20 -7.38 2.05
N LYS A 157 14.93 -7.48 3.16
CA LYS A 157 16.28 -6.91 3.29
C LYS A 157 17.27 -7.56 2.33
N THR A 158 17.25 -8.89 2.23
CA THR A 158 18.13 -9.66 1.34
C THR A 158 17.94 -9.27 -0.13
N LEU A 159 16.71 -8.96 -0.52
CA LEU A 159 16.38 -8.50 -1.87
C LEU A 159 16.70 -7.01 -2.13
N GLY A 160 17.23 -6.30 -1.14
CA GLY A 160 17.70 -4.92 -1.29
C GLY A 160 16.59 -3.86 -1.28
N PHE A 161 15.38 -4.20 -0.84
CA PHE A 161 14.30 -3.21 -0.74
C PHE A 161 14.66 -2.11 0.27
N LYS A 162 14.42 -0.86 -0.14
CA LYS A 162 14.64 0.32 0.71
C LYS A 162 13.37 0.79 1.40
N ARG A 163 12.19 0.32 0.96
CA ARG A 163 10.88 0.67 1.51
C ARG A 163 10.10 -0.60 1.83
N LEU A 164 9.48 -0.61 3.00
CA LEU A 164 8.64 -1.71 3.45
C LEU A 164 7.29 -1.15 3.91
N LEU A 165 6.22 -1.58 3.24
CA LEU A 165 4.85 -1.47 3.68
C LEU A 165 4.47 -2.73 4.44
N TYR A 166 3.91 -2.58 5.64
CA TYR A 166 3.35 -3.69 6.38
C TYR A 166 1.90 -3.41 6.77
N THR A 167 1.08 -4.45 6.70
CA THR A 167 -0.35 -4.37 7.02
C THR A 167 -0.71 -5.43 8.04
N ASP A 168 -1.24 -5.00 9.18
CA ASP A 168 -1.98 -5.90 10.06
C ASP A 168 -3.43 -6.04 9.56
N ILE A 169 -3.72 -7.19 8.95
CA ILE A 169 -5.02 -7.46 8.35
C ILE A 169 -6.12 -7.52 9.41
N SER A 170 -5.79 -7.91 10.65
CA SER A 170 -6.80 -8.06 11.72
C SER A 170 -7.46 -6.74 12.10
N SER A 171 -6.73 -5.63 11.94
CA SER A 171 -7.18 -4.27 12.23
C SER A 171 -7.57 -3.48 10.98
N ASP A 172 -7.35 -4.00 9.77
CA ASP A 172 -7.63 -3.25 8.55
C ASP A 172 -9.14 -3.07 8.29
N GLY A 173 -9.53 -1.83 7.95
CA GLY A 173 -10.93 -1.46 7.73
C GLY A 173 -11.86 -1.51 8.97
N THR A 174 -11.36 -1.91 10.14
CA THR A 174 -12.17 -2.09 11.37
C THR A 174 -12.27 -0.83 12.24
N LEU A 175 -11.32 0.10 12.08
CA LEU A 175 -11.15 1.26 12.97
C LEU A 175 -10.87 0.89 14.43
N SER A 176 -10.35 -0.31 14.72
CA SER A 176 -10.01 -0.76 16.09
C SER A 176 -8.79 -0.05 16.69
N GLY A 177 -8.03 0.67 15.87
CA GLY A 177 -6.76 1.29 16.25
C GLY A 177 -5.57 0.41 15.88
N HIS A 178 -4.43 1.05 15.58
CA HIS A 178 -3.20 0.35 15.20
C HIS A 178 -2.43 -0.17 16.42
N ASP A 179 -1.83 -1.35 16.30
CA ASP A 179 -0.95 -1.91 17.31
C ASP A 179 0.44 -1.26 17.29
N VAL A 180 0.73 -0.45 18.31
CA VAL A 180 2.01 0.25 18.47
C VAL A 180 3.16 -0.72 18.76
N ASN A 181 2.90 -1.85 19.42
CA ASN A 181 3.94 -2.85 19.71
C ASN A 181 4.45 -3.52 18.44
N LEU A 182 3.53 -3.80 17.53
CA LEU A 182 3.85 -4.26 16.19
C LEU A 182 4.70 -3.24 15.44
N ALA A 183 4.34 -1.95 15.47
CA ALA A 183 5.15 -0.90 14.84
C ALA A 183 6.58 -0.86 15.42
N LEU A 184 6.73 -0.98 16.74
CA LEU A 184 8.03 -1.06 17.41
C LEU A 184 8.83 -2.28 16.95
N LYS A 185 8.19 -3.44 16.82
CA LYS A 185 8.81 -4.66 16.30
C LYS A 185 9.28 -4.46 14.86
N MET A 186 8.42 -3.95 13.98
CA MET A 186 8.76 -3.71 12.57
C MET A 186 9.91 -2.72 12.40
N ARG A 187 9.91 -1.63 13.17
CA ARG A 187 11.00 -0.64 13.17
C ARG A 187 12.34 -1.24 13.59
N LYS A 188 12.36 -2.16 14.55
CA LYS A 188 13.58 -2.86 14.97
C LYS A 188 14.11 -3.81 13.89
N LEU A 189 13.22 -4.43 13.12
CA LEU A 189 13.58 -5.41 12.09
C LEU A 189 14.04 -4.78 10.78
N PHE A 190 13.43 -3.65 10.39
CA PHE A 190 13.71 -2.98 9.13
C PHE A 190 14.29 -1.58 9.38
N GLY A 191 15.42 -1.25 8.76
CA GLY A 191 16.10 0.06 8.91
C GLY A 191 15.82 1.08 7.80
N GLY A 192 15.13 0.67 6.72
CA GLY A 192 14.78 1.56 5.61
C GLY A 192 13.51 2.38 5.87
N PHE A 193 12.88 2.90 4.81
CA PHE A 193 11.64 3.67 4.92
C PHE A 193 10.47 2.75 5.26
N LEU A 194 9.96 2.85 6.48
CA LEU A 194 8.93 1.97 7.01
C LEU A 194 7.54 2.62 6.89
N ILE A 195 6.61 1.91 6.26
CA ILE A 195 5.24 2.35 6.03
C ILE A 195 4.28 1.43 6.79
N SER A 196 3.49 2.03 7.68
CA SER A 196 2.44 1.33 8.42
C SER A 196 1.10 1.40 7.69
N SER A 197 0.36 0.29 7.67
CA SER A 197 -1.01 0.20 7.15
C SER A 197 -1.88 -0.69 8.06
N GLY A 198 -3.19 -0.52 7.99
CA GLY A 198 -4.17 -1.24 8.81
C GLY A 198 -4.47 -0.55 10.15
N GLY A 199 -5.75 -0.47 10.52
CA GLY A 199 -6.19 -0.02 11.85
C GLY A 199 -6.11 1.49 12.16
N ILE A 200 -5.51 2.31 11.28
CA ILE A 200 -5.36 3.76 11.51
C ILE A 200 -6.74 4.43 11.54
N ASN A 201 -7.11 5.01 12.68
CA ASN A 201 -8.46 5.55 12.91
C ASN A 201 -8.51 6.98 13.46
N SER A 202 -7.37 7.60 13.78
CA SER A 202 -7.30 8.89 14.45
C SER A 202 -5.93 9.56 14.31
N ASP A 203 -5.88 10.89 14.44
CA ASP A 203 -4.61 11.64 14.46
C ASP A 203 -3.68 11.19 15.59
N ARG A 204 -4.24 10.70 16.71
CA ARG A 204 -3.47 10.16 17.83
C ARG A 204 -2.75 8.86 17.45
N ASN A 205 -3.36 8.01 16.63
CA ASN A 205 -2.68 6.80 16.12
C ASN A 205 -1.48 7.21 15.25
N ILE A 206 -1.68 8.17 14.36
CA ILE A 206 -0.63 8.70 13.48
C ILE A 206 0.54 9.28 14.32
N GLN A 207 0.25 10.09 15.35
CA GLN A 207 1.28 10.62 16.26
C GLN A 207 2.09 9.51 16.95
N LYS A 208 1.43 8.49 17.50
CA LYS A 208 2.12 7.37 18.16
C LYS A 208 3.05 6.62 17.20
N LEU A 209 2.65 6.44 15.94
CA LEU A 209 3.49 5.79 14.93
C LEU A 209 4.70 6.65 14.58
N GLN A 210 4.51 7.97 14.52
CA GLN A 210 5.62 8.90 14.35
C GLN A 210 6.62 8.81 15.51
N GLU A 211 6.16 8.71 16.76
CA GLU A 211 7.01 8.55 17.95
C GLU A 211 7.81 7.24 17.92
N VAL A 212 7.27 6.18 17.32
CA VAL A 212 7.95 4.89 17.12
C VAL A 212 9.02 4.95 16.01
N GLY A 213 9.02 6.00 15.19
CA GLY A 213 9.94 6.13 14.05
C GLY A 213 9.44 5.45 12.77
N VAL A 214 8.12 5.32 12.60
CA VAL A 214 7.52 4.99 11.31
C VAL A 214 7.66 6.20 10.38
N ASP A 215 8.03 5.96 9.13
CA ASP A 215 8.35 7.02 8.16
C ASP A 215 7.13 7.43 7.33
N GLY A 216 6.24 6.48 7.04
CA GLY A 216 4.99 6.70 6.32
C GLY A 216 3.81 5.94 6.94
N VAL A 217 2.59 6.45 6.75
CA VAL A 217 1.37 5.74 7.15
C VAL A 217 0.33 5.80 6.05
N VAL A 218 -0.16 4.63 5.64
CA VAL A 218 -1.27 4.52 4.70
C VAL A 218 -2.58 4.66 5.48
N VAL A 219 -3.44 5.57 5.02
CA VAL A 219 -4.73 5.83 5.66
C VAL A 219 -5.85 5.73 4.64
N GLY A 220 -6.69 4.71 4.83
CA GLY A 220 -7.82 4.42 3.96
C GLY A 220 -9.14 4.91 4.56
N LYS A 221 -9.96 3.97 5.05
CA LYS A 221 -11.34 4.19 5.54
C LYS A 221 -11.50 5.40 6.46
N ALA A 222 -10.55 5.67 7.36
CA ALA A 222 -10.64 6.77 8.30
C ALA A 222 -10.67 8.16 7.65
N ILE A 223 -10.08 8.32 6.46
CA ILE A 223 -10.17 9.56 5.67
C ILE A 223 -11.61 9.81 5.24
N TYR A 224 -12.25 8.80 4.64
CA TYR A 224 -13.61 8.91 4.12
C TYR A 224 -14.65 9.13 5.22
N LEU A 225 -14.38 8.65 6.43
CA LEU A 225 -15.23 8.86 7.61
C LEU A 225 -14.90 10.15 8.38
N SER A 226 -14.10 11.06 7.80
CA SER A 226 -13.71 12.33 8.42
C SER A 226 -13.09 12.18 9.83
N LYS A 227 -12.41 11.05 10.09
CA LYS A 227 -11.76 10.78 11.39
C LYS A 227 -10.33 11.33 11.49
N ILE A 228 -9.80 11.85 10.39
CA ILE A 228 -8.43 12.34 10.26
C ILE A 228 -8.49 13.78 9.80
N ASP A 229 -7.74 14.66 10.47
CA ASP A 229 -7.58 16.03 10.01
C ASP A 229 -6.65 16.07 8.79
N LEU A 230 -7.22 16.02 7.59
CA LEU A 230 -6.44 16.03 6.35
C LEU A 230 -5.61 17.30 6.19
N LYS A 231 -6.10 18.46 6.66
CA LYS A 231 -5.35 19.73 6.55
C LYS A 231 -4.08 19.70 7.40
N ARG A 232 -4.16 19.06 8.57
CA ARG A 232 -3.00 18.87 9.46
C ARG A 232 -1.89 18.03 8.81
N TRP A 233 -2.25 17.03 8.02
CA TRP A 233 -1.32 16.00 7.52
C TRP A 233 -0.90 16.16 6.06
N SER A 234 -1.53 17.05 5.29
CA SER A 234 -1.29 17.23 3.86
C SER A 234 -0.13 18.17 3.50
N LYS A 235 0.57 18.80 4.46
CA LYS A 235 1.63 19.79 4.18
C LYS A 235 2.93 19.54 4.96
N ARG A 236 3.25 18.28 5.23
CA ARG A 236 4.36 17.87 6.10
C ARG A 236 5.27 16.86 5.42
#